data_AF-A0A0F4L7J2-F1
#
_entry.id   AF-A0A0F4L7J2-F1
#
_cell.length_a   1.000
_cell.length_b   1.000
_cell.length_c   1.000
_cell.angle_alpha   90.00
_cell.angle_beta   90.00
_cell.angle_gamma   90.00
#
_symmetry.space_group_name_H-M   'P 1'
#
loop_
_entity.id
_entity.type
_entity.pdbx_description
1 polymer ?
#
loop_
_entity_poly.entity_id
_entity_poly.type
_entity_poly.pdbx_seq_one_letter_code
_entity_poly.pdbx_strand_id
1 'polypeptide(L)'
;MVKTIKQLADELGVSKQTIRYHIKSLPVKFTGKDSKNRITITSTGAKIIKEKVVKKTVHFTGNKPQQKNFLPVNKEEQESSLLKRLDLLEQTYHEQLASKD
;
A
#
# COMPACT_ATOMS: atom_id res chain seq x y z
N MET A 1 23.72 -11.47 6.21
CA MET A 1 24.23 -10.11 6.55
C MET A 1 23.16 -9.29 7.26
N VAL A 2 23.57 -8.51 8.27
CA VAL A 2 22.72 -7.53 8.97
C VAL A 2 23.02 -6.13 8.45
N LYS A 3 22.01 -5.28 8.34
CA LYS A 3 22.14 -3.90 7.86
C LYS A 3 21.84 -2.91 8.97
N THR A 4 22.53 -1.79 8.97
CA THR A 4 22.23 -0.66 9.87
C THR A 4 21.14 0.22 9.27
N ILE A 5 20.48 1.03 10.12
CA ILE A 5 19.50 2.03 9.70
C ILE A 5 20.09 2.98 8.64
N LYS A 6 21.35 3.38 8.80
CA LYS A 6 22.03 4.29 7.85
C LYS A 6 22.16 3.63 6.48
N GLN A 7 22.72 2.42 6.42
CA GLN A 7 22.88 1.69 5.17
C GLN A 7 21.54 1.46 4.47
N LEU A 8 20.51 1.07 5.21
CA LEU A 8 19.17 0.84 4.64
C LEU A 8 18.52 2.14 4.12
N ALA A 9 18.78 3.27 4.78
CA ALA A 9 18.30 4.57 4.35
C ALA A 9 18.99 5.02 3.05
N ASP A 10 20.31 4.90 3.01
CA ASP A 10 21.14 5.27 1.85
C ASP A 10 20.78 4.39 0.63
N GLU A 11 20.57 3.08 0.82
CA GLU A 11 20.13 2.14 -0.25
C GLU A 11 18.73 2.43 -0.80
N LEU A 12 17.81 2.89 0.05
CA LEU A 12 16.42 3.15 -0.33
C LEU A 12 16.16 4.61 -0.73
N GLY A 13 17.16 5.48 -0.63
CA GLY A 13 17.02 6.91 -0.92
C GLY A 13 16.03 7.64 0.00
N VAL A 14 15.86 7.16 1.24
CA VAL A 14 14.92 7.74 2.21
C VAL A 14 15.62 8.21 3.47
N SER A 15 14.98 9.08 4.25
CA SER A 15 15.54 9.55 5.52
C SER A 15 15.71 8.40 6.54
N LYS A 16 16.72 8.53 7.42
CA LYS A 16 16.90 7.64 8.59
C LYS A 16 15.65 7.57 9.47
N GLN A 17 14.86 8.66 9.50
CA GLN A 17 13.63 8.74 10.27
C GLN A 17 12.52 7.86 9.68
N THR A 18 12.41 7.82 8.35
CA THR A 18 11.47 6.95 7.63
C THR A 18 11.74 5.47 7.97
N ILE A 19 13.02 5.07 7.95
CA ILE A 19 13.43 3.72 8.33
C ILE A 19 13.11 3.44 9.80
N ARG A 20 13.41 4.36 10.73
CA ARG A 20 13.07 4.23 12.16
C ARG A 20 11.58 4.04 12.40
N TYR A 21 10.75 4.77 11.67
CA TYR A 21 9.29 4.63 11.76
C TYR A 21 8.85 3.20 11.38
N HIS A 22 9.36 2.66 10.27
CA HIS A 22 9.02 1.30 9.85
C HIS A 22 9.56 0.21 10.80
N ILE A 23 10.71 0.44 11.44
CA ILE A 23 11.25 -0.45 12.47
C ILE A 23 10.31 -0.58 13.68
N LYS A 24 9.66 0.51 14.11
CA LYS A 24 8.68 0.44 15.22
C LYS A 24 7.49 -0.48 14.92
N SER A 25 7.17 -0.68 13.65
CA SER A 25 6.09 -1.57 13.19
C SER A 25 6.53 -3.02 12.94
N LEU A 26 7.83 -3.31 13.06
CA LEU A 26 8.38 -4.65 12.85
C LEU A 26 8.38 -5.46 14.15
N PRO A 27 8.14 -6.78 14.06
CA PRO A 27 8.39 -7.68 15.18
C PRO A 27 9.87 -7.64 15.63
N VAL A 28 10.10 -7.71 16.94
CA VAL A 28 11.44 -7.62 17.56
C VAL A 28 12.42 -8.66 16.98
N LYS A 29 11.91 -9.81 16.52
CA LYS A 29 12.68 -10.90 15.88
C LYS A 29 13.50 -10.46 14.66
N PHE A 30 13.13 -9.35 14.01
CA PHE A 30 13.80 -8.84 12.81
C PHE A 30 14.76 -7.67 13.10
N THR A 31 14.87 -7.29 14.37
CA THR A 31 15.71 -6.17 14.84
C THR A 31 16.70 -6.68 15.87
N GLY A 32 17.88 -6.11 15.90
CA GLY A 32 18.92 -6.44 16.86
C GLY A 32 19.72 -5.21 17.26
N LYS A 33 20.73 -5.43 18.10
CA LYS A 33 21.75 -4.44 18.43
C LYS A 33 23.12 -5.04 18.13
N ASP A 34 24.05 -4.25 17.62
CA ASP A 34 25.46 -4.65 17.58
C ASP A 34 26.16 -4.37 18.93
N SER A 35 27.45 -4.73 19.01
CA SER A 35 28.31 -4.51 20.18
C SER A 35 28.49 -3.04 20.60
N LYS A 36 28.17 -2.09 19.71
CA LYS A 36 28.19 -0.64 19.94
C LYS A 36 26.78 -0.08 20.17
N ASN A 37 25.82 -0.94 20.57
CA ASN A 37 24.42 -0.61 20.81
C ASN A 37 23.67 -0.01 19.60
N ARG A 38 24.18 -0.21 18.37
CA ARG A 38 23.51 0.29 17.17
C ARG A 38 22.40 -0.65 16.73
N ILE A 39 21.24 -0.10 16.35
CA ILE A 39 20.13 -0.89 15.83
C ILE A 39 20.53 -1.52 14.49
N THR A 40 20.49 -2.85 14.44
CA THR A 40 20.71 -3.67 13.26
C THR A 40 19.40 -4.32 12.83
N ILE A 41 19.27 -4.58 11.54
CA ILE A 41 18.08 -5.14 10.91
C ILE A 41 18.52 -6.38 10.15
N THR A 42 17.79 -7.48 10.32
CA THR A 42 18.04 -8.71 9.56
C THR A 42 17.67 -8.52 8.09
N SER A 43 18.21 -9.37 7.21
CA SER A 43 17.89 -9.31 5.77
C SER A 43 16.38 -9.38 5.50
N THR A 44 15.67 -10.24 6.23
CA THR A 44 14.20 -10.37 6.15
C THR A 44 13.49 -9.08 6.58
N GLY A 45 13.92 -8.47 7.69
CA GLY A 45 13.36 -7.18 8.15
C GLY A 45 13.60 -6.06 7.13
N ALA A 46 14.78 -6.00 6.54
CA ALA A 46 15.12 -5.03 5.50
C ALA A 46 14.25 -5.20 4.25
N LYS A 47 13.94 -6.44 3.83
CA LYS A 47 13.02 -6.72 2.71
C LYS A 47 11.61 -6.20 3.00
N ILE A 48 11.10 -6.45 4.21
CA ILE A 48 9.77 -5.97 4.63
C ILE A 48 9.73 -4.43 4.65
N ILE A 49 10.78 -3.77 5.15
CA ILE A 49 10.88 -2.30 5.12
C ILE A 49 10.93 -1.81 3.69
N LYS A 50 11.74 -2.42 2.81
CA LYS A 50 11.83 -2.07 1.39
C LYS A 50 10.47 -2.17 0.72
N GLU A 51 9.73 -3.25 0.92
CA GLU A 51 8.37 -3.41 0.37
C GLU A 51 7.41 -2.32 0.87
N LYS A 52 7.46 -1.97 2.17
CA LYS A 52 6.62 -0.91 2.74
C LYS A 52 6.98 0.49 2.21
N VAL A 53 8.28 0.79 2.10
CA VAL A 53 8.79 2.06 1.59
C VAL A 53 8.45 2.22 0.11
N VAL A 54 8.69 1.18 -0.71
CA VAL A 54 8.36 1.20 -2.13
C VAL A 54 6.85 1.31 -2.36
N LYS A 55 6.03 0.54 -1.63
CA LYS A 55 4.56 0.69 -1.70
C LYS A 55 4.13 2.12 -1.39
N LYS A 56 4.78 2.77 -0.41
CA LYS A 56 4.48 4.16 -0.05
C LYS A 56 4.97 5.16 -1.12
N THR A 57 6.16 5.01 -1.69
CA THR A 57 6.63 5.94 -2.75
C THR A 57 5.77 5.86 -4.01
N VAL A 58 5.30 4.67 -4.39
CA VAL A 58 4.35 4.48 -5.50
C VAL A 58 3.03 5.22 -5.23
N HIS A 59 2.64 5.40 -3.97
CA HIS A 59 1.47 6.20 -3.58
C HIS A 59 1.69 7.72 -3.60
N PHE A 60 2.93 8.22 -3.50
CA PHE A 60 3.22 9.66 -3.43
C PHE A 60 3.76 10.25 -4.75
N THR A 61 4.36 9.45 -5.64
CA THR A 61 4.87 9.93 -6.95
C THR A 61 3.91 9.68 -8.13
N GLY A 62 2.71 9.15 -7.87
CA GLY A 62 1.59 9.17 -8.81
C GLY A 62 0.48 10.03 -8.22
N ASN A 63 -0.06 11.02 -8.92
CA ASN A 63 -1.05 10.75 -9.96
C ASN A 63 -1.14 9.27 -10.40
N LYS A 64 -1.53 8.42 -9.44
CA LYS A 64 -2.65 7.47 -9.54
C LYS A 64 -2.86 6.87 -8.15
N PRO A 65 -4.04 7.07 -7.54
CA PRO A 65 -4.38 6.49 -6.24
C PRO A 65 -4.49 4.96 -6.37
N GLN A 66 -4.12 4.25 -5.30
CA GLN A 66 -4.56 2.89 -4.97
C GLN A 66 -4.74 1.90 -6.14
N GLN A 67 -3.73 1.07 -6.40
CA GLN A 67 -4.02 -0.24 -6.97
C GLN A 67 -4.64 -1.14 -5.87
N LYS A 68 -5.94 -0.95 -5.62
CA LYS A 68 -6.86 -2.08 -5.76
C LYS A 68 -6.76 -2.48 -7.23
N ASN A 69 -6.66 -3.76 -7.55
CA ASN A 69 -6.56 -4.28 -8.92
C ASN A 69 -7.41 -3.47 -9.91
N PHE A 70 -6.78 -2.55 -10.66
CA PHE A 70 -7.38 -2.02 -11.87
C PHE A 70 -6.55 -2.60 -12.99
N LEU A 71 -7.11 -3.67 -13.59
CA LEU A 71 -6.81 -4.01 -14.97
C LEU A 71 -6.91 -2.73 -15.82
N PRO A 72 -6.21 -2.63 -16.96
CA PRO A 72 -6.47 -1.55 -17.91
C PRO A 72 -7.87 -1.77 -18.48
N VAL A 73 -8.91 -1.43 -17.71
CA VAL A 73 -10.28 -1.53 -18.18
C VAL A 73 -10.48 -0.35 -19.11
N ASN A 74 -10.78 -0.67 -20.37
CA ASN A 74 -11.09 0.31 -21.40
C ASN A 74 -12.15 1.27 -20.85
N LYS A 75 -11.99 2.58 -21.09
CA LYS A 75 -12.92 3.60 -20.58
C LYS A 75 -14.38 3.28 -20.95
N GLU A 76 -14.57 2.72 -22.14
CA GLU A 76 -15.86 2.26 -22.67
C GLU A 76 -16.48 1.12 -21.85
N GLU A 77 -15.67 0.17 -21.36
CA GLU A 77 -16.14 -0.93 -20.51
C GLU A 77 -16.53 -0.43 -19.12
N GLN A 78 -15.82 0.56 -18.58
CA GLN A 78 -16.20 1.23 -17.32
C GLN A 78 -17.52 1.98 -17.49
N GLU A 79 -17.68 2.74 -18.58
CA GLU A 79 -18.89 3.50 -18.88
C GLU A 79 -20.10 2.57 -19.05
N SER A 80 -19.94 1.48 -19.79
CA SER A 80 -20.98 0.45 -19.95
C SER A 80 -21.36 -0.20 -18.61
N SER A 81 -20.37 -0.50 -17.76
CA SER A 81 -20.63 -1.05 -16.42
C SER A 81 -21.36 -0.07 -15.51
N LEU A 82 -21.10 1.23 -15.63
CA LEU A 82 -21.77 2.26 -14.84
C LEU A 82 -23.22 2.43 -15.29
N LEU A 83 -23.47 2.49 -16.60
CA LEU A 83 -24.82 2.58 -17.17
C LEU A 83 -25.69 1.40 -16.73
N LYS A 84 -25.16 0.17 -16.82
CA LYS A 84 -25.90 -1.03 -16.37
C LYS A 84 -26.27 -0.99 -14.88
N ARG A 85 -25.45 -0.33 -14.07
CA ARG A 85 -25.70 -0.20 -12.62
C ARG A 85 -26.75 0.87 -12.31
N LEU A 86 -26.84 1.92 -13.13
CA LEU A 86 -27.90 2.92 -13.03
C LEU A 86 -29.25 2.32 -13.40
N ASP A 87 -29.33 1.58 -14.52
CA ASP A 87 -30.56 0.87 -14.94
C ASP A 87 -31.06 -0.07 -13.84
N LEU A 88 -30.16 -0.86 -13.25
CA LEU A 88 -30.52 -1.77 -12.18
C LEU A 88 -31.07 -1.01 -10.96
N LEU A 89 -30.46 0.13 -10.61
CA LEU A 89 -30.88 0.93 -9.47
C LEU A 89 -32.28 1.51 -9.71
N GLU A 90 -32.54 2.02 -10.92
CA GLU A 90 -33.85 2.52 -11.33
C GLU A 90 -34.91 1.41 -11.29
N GLN A 91 -34.60 0.21 -11.80
CA GLN A 91 -35.49 -0.95 -11.70
C GLN A 91 -35.82 -1.31 -10.25
N THR A 92 -34.82 -1.38 -9.37
CA THR A 92 -35.06 -1.69 -7.95
C THR A 92 -35.88 -0.61 -7.25
N TYR A 93 -35.72 0.66 -7.64
CA TYR A 93 -36.50 1.76 -7.09
C TYR A 93 -37.97 1.65 -7.51
N HIS A 94 -38.23 1.36 -8.79
CA HIS A 94 -39.59 1.12 -9.28
C HIS A 94 -40.25 -0.09 -8.62
N GLU A 95 -39.51 -1.19 -8.43
CA GLU A 95 -40.01 -2.40 -7.75
C GLU A 95 -40.36 -2.12 -6.27
N GLN A 96 -39.54 -1.33 -5.57
CA GLN A 96 -39.82 -0.88 -4.21
C GLN A 96 -41.05 0.01 -4.11
N LEU A 97 -41.31 0.85 -5.13
CA LEU A 97 -42.53 1.65 -5.19
C LEU A 97 -43.76 0.80 -5.48
N ALA A 98 -43.64 -0.18 -6.38
CA ALA A 98 -44.73 -1.10 -6.73
C ALA A 98 -45.09 -2.09 -5.61
N SER A 99 -44.16 -2.36 -4.69
CA SER A 99 -44.37 -3.25 -3.53
C SER A 99 -44.86 -2.51 -2.27
N LYS A 100 -45.17 -1.21 -2.39
CA LYS A 100 -45.51 -0.33 -1.25
C LYS A 100 -47.01 -0.02 -1.13
N ASP A 101 -47.84 -0.68 -1.93
CA ASP A 101 -49.30 -0.81 -1.76
C ASP A 101 -49.64 -2.11 -1.00
#